data_AF-A0A7W7N5F5-F1
#
_entry.id   AF-A0A7W7N5F5-F1
#
_cell.length_a   1.000
_cell.length_b   1.000
_cell.length_c   1.000
_cell.angle_alpha   90.00
_cell.angle_beta   90.00
_cell.angle_gamma   90.00
#
_symmetry.space_group_name_H-M   'P 1'
#
loop_
_entity.id
_entity.type
_entity.pdbx_description
1 polymer ?
#
loop_
_entity_poly.entity_id
_entity_poly.type
_entity_poly.pdbx_seq_one_letter_code
_entity_poly.pdbx_strand_id
1 'polypeptide(L)'
;MKILNSKDLLQLMNNAIQNSIKINDFEIEIEDHLDINLNIDSIEFNNCFFRGGRIDFSDFVRNDDIKDQFCSLSFVDCIFGNDLYIKNCSLYSLEFKNVHIVSNNFSISSSDINRISIVGSPGKYNKIYSLTLNDLSFKKTSIDIRLNKFERMIYINNSIFKEKLLLIQT
;
A
#
# COMPACT_ATOMS: atom_id res chain seq x y z
N MET A 1 -16.48 12.19 -9.06
CA MET A 1 -15.17 11.53 -9.21
C MET A 1 -15.19 10.80 -10.54
N LYS A 2 -14.12 10.85 -11.34
CA LYS A 2 -14.07 10.10 -12.62
C LYS A 2 -13.74 8.64 -12.34
N ILE A 3 -14.29 7.72 -13.12
CA ILE A 3 -13.98 6.29 -12.99
C ILE A 3 -12.77 5.96 -13.88
N LEU A 4 -11.81 5.25 -13.31
CA LEU A 4 -10.63 4.69 -13.96
C LEU A 4 -10.69 3.18 -13.79
N ASN A 5 -10.93 2.44 -14.87
CA ASN A 5 -10.92 0.98 -14.81
C ASN A 5 -9.48 0.45 -14.74
N SER A 6 -9.36 -0.84 -14.47
CA SER A 6 -8.07 -1.53 -14.34
C SER A 6 -7.16 -1.37 -15.57
N LYS A 7 -7.73 -1.43 -16.78
CA LYS A 7 -6.96 -1.32 -18.04
C LYS A 7 -6.41 0.09 -18.21
N ASP A 8 -7.22 1.11 -17.95
CA ASP A 8 -6.82 2.51 -18.08
C ASP A 8 -5.77 2.88 -17.01
N LEU A 9 -5.90 2.34 -15.79
CA LEU A 9 -4.89 2.50 -14.74
C LEU A 9 -3.55 1.90 -15.18
N LEU A 10 -3.53 0.66 -15.68
CA LEU A 10 -2.30 0.05 -16.18
C LEU A 10 -1.67 0.84 -17.31
N GLN A 11 -2.50 1.37 -18.22
CA GLN A 11 -2.01 2.21 -19.30
C GLN A 11 -1.37 3.51 -18.78
N LEU A 12 -1.94 4.14 -17.75
CA LEU A 12 -1.34 5.30 -17.10
C LEU A 12 0.00 4.96 -16.44
N MET A 13 0.06 3.84 -15.70
CA MET A 13 1.28 3.38 -15.02
C MET A 13 2.40 3.06 -16.03
N ASN A 14 2.08 2.37 -17.13
CA ASN A 14 3.06 1.98 -18.14
C ASN A 14 3.55 3.16 -19.00
N ASN A 15 2.73 4.21 -19.14
CA ASN A 15 3.08 5.41 -19.90
C ASN A 15 3.73 6.51 -19.03
N ALA A 16 4.02 6.23 -17.76
CA ALA A 16 4.75 7.15 -16.92
C ALA A 16 6.18 7.32 -17.46
N ILE A 17 6.40 8.35 -18.26
CA ILE A 17 7.70 8.70 -18.88
C ILE A 17 8.64 9.39 -17.85
N GLN A 18 8.17 9.63 -16.63
CA GLN A 18 8.95 10.23 -15.55
C GLN A 18 8.98 9.27 -14.37
N ASN A 19 10.10 9.30 -13.64
CA ASN A 19 10.38 8.56 -12.41
C ASN A 19 9.25 8.57 -11.36
N SER A 20 8.26 9.45 -11.48
CA SER A 20 7.11 9.50 -10.60
C SER A 20 5.79 9.60 -11.34
N ILE A 21 4.76 8.93 -10.83
CA ILE A 21 3.36 9.12 -11.24
C ILE A 21 2.52 9.64 -10.07
N LYS A 22 1.61 10.55 -10.37
CA LYS A 22 0.60 11.04 -9.42
C LYS A 22 -0.79 10.94 -10.03
N ILE A 23 -1.69 10.28 -9.32
CA ILE A 23 -3.08 10.01 -9.74
C ILE A 23 -4.00 10.67 -8.73
N ASN A 24 -4.86 11.59 -9.17
CA ASN A 24 -5.70 12.40 -8.30
C ASN A 24 -7.18 12.28 -8.66
N ASP A 25 -8.05 12.24 -7.65
CA ASP A 25 -9.50 12.41 -7.80
C ASP A 25 -10.19 11.35 -8.70
N PHE A 26 -9.74 10.10 -8.59
CA PHE A 26 -10.27 8.96 -9.34
C PHE A 26 -10.94 7.91 -8.44
N GLU A 27 -12.03 7.37 -8.96
CA GLU A 27 -12.59 6.10 -8.53
C GLU A 27 -11.93 5.00 -9.35
N ILE A 28 -11.17 4.13 -8.69
CA ILE A 28 -10.41 3.06 -9.33
C ILE A 28 -11.21 1.77 -9.18
N GLU A 29 -11.74 1.28 -10.30
CA GLU A 29 -12.57 0.08 -10.33
C GLU A 29 -11.74 -1.13 -10.76
N ILE A 30 -11.66 -2.11 -9.86
CA ILE A 30 -10.95 -3.37 -10.03
C ILE A 30 -11.99 -4.48 -10.14
N GLU A 31 -12.10 -5.14 -11.29
CA GLU A 31 -13.14 -6.16 -11.49
C GLU A 31 -12.91 -7.39 -10.61
N ASP A 32 -11.73 -8.01 -10.69
CA ASP A 32 -11.42 -9.25 -9.95
C ASP A 32 -10.03 -9.16 -9.30
N HIS A 33 -8.99 -8.98 -10.11
CA HIS A 33 -7.61 -8.88 -9.63
C HIS A 33 -6.80 -7.92 -10.50
N LEU A 34 -5.98 -7.07 -9.88
CA LEU A 34 -5.09 -6.14 -10.56
C LEU A 34 -3.69 -6.18 -9.95
N ASP A 35 -2.70 -6.56 -10.76
CA ASP A 35 -1.29 -6.46 -10.41
C ASP A 35 -0.68 -5.14 -10.94
N ILE A 36 -0.09 -4.36 -10.05
CA ILE A 36 0.66 -3.14 -10.35
C ILE A 36 2.15 -3.38 -10.10
N ASN A 37 2.95 -3.17 -11.15
CA ASN A 37 4.41 -3.23 -11.06
C ASN A 37 4.98 -1.89 -10.54
N LEU A 38 5.86 -1.93 -9.55
CA LEU A 38 6.48 -0.76 -8.90
C LEU A 38 7.84 -0.41 -9.54
N ASN A 39 7.90 -0.36 -10.86
CA ASN A 39 9.14 -0.12 -11.62
C ASN A 39 9.48 1.37 -11.85
N ILE A 40 8.90 2.26 -11.05
CA ILE A 40 9.14 3.71 -11.08
C ILE A 40 9.50 4.21 -9.68
N ASP A 41 10.28 5.28 -9.58
CA ASP A 41 10.81 5.78 -8.29
C ASP A 41 9.70 6.18 -7.30
N SER A 42 8.56 6.70 -7.77
CA SER A 42 7.49 7.13 -6.87
C SER A 42 6.09 7.01 -7.47
N ILE A 43 5.14 6.49 -6.69
CA ILE A 43 3.72 6.43 -7.02
C ILE A 43 2.93 7.11 -5.91
N GLU A 44 2.14 8.11 -6.26
CA GLU A 44 1.21 8.78 -5.36
C GLU A 44 -0.22 8.71 -5.87
N PHE A 45 -1.13 8.20 -5.04
CA PHE A 45 -2.57 8.31 -5.23
C PHE A 45 -3.11 9.32 -4.23
N ASN A 46 -3.89 10.27 -4.71
CA ASN A 46 -4.45 11.35 -3.89
C ASN A 46 -5.96 11.45 -4.08
N ASN A 47 -6.70 11.42 -2.98
CA ASN A 47 -8.17 11.47 -2.99
C ASN A 47 -8.79 10.43 -3.94
N CYS A 48 -8.21 9.22 -3.96
CA CYS A 48 -8.69 8.11 -4.77
C CYS A 48 -9.61 7.18 -3.98
N PHE A 49 -10.58 6.58 -4.65
CA PHE A 49 -11.43 5.52 -4.10
C PHE A 49 -11.22 4.22 -4.86
N PHE A 50 -10.59 3.24 -4.23
CA PHE A 50 -10.40 1.90 -4.78
C PHE A 50 -11.58 1.01 -4.39
N ARG A 51 -12.21 0.35 -5.37
CA ARG A 51 -13.32 -0.58 -5.13
C ARG A 51 -13.27 -1.80 -6.04
N GLY A 52 -13.99 -2.84 -5.61
CA GLY A 52 -14.12 -4.09 -6.34
C GLY A 52 -13.23 -5.18 -5.75
N GLY A 53 -12.49 -5.89 -6.60
CA GLY A 53 -11.73 -7.09 -6.25
C GLY A 53 -10.45 -6.85 -5.44
N ARG A 54 -9.33 -7.38 -5.91
CA ARG A 54 -8.03 -7.36 -5.22
C ARG A 54 -7.00 -6.53 -5.99
N ILE A 55 -6.19 -5.74 -5.29
CA ILE A 55 -5.03 -5.05 -5.88
C ILE A 55 -3.72 -5.49 -5.22
N ASP A 56 -2.74 -5.76 -6.06
CA ASP A 56 -1.42 -6.24 -5.67
C ASP A 56 -0.36 -5.29 -6.20
N PHE A 57 0.42 -4.71 -5.30
CA PHE A 57 1.61 -3.94 -5.64
C PHE A 57 2.85 -4.81 -5.41
N SER A 58 3.71 -4.89 -6.41
CA SER A 58 4.92 -5.72 -6.35
C SER A 58 5.97 -5.28 -7.36
N ASP A 59 7.19 -5.76 -7.21
CA ASP A 59 8.29 -5.47 -8.13
C ASP A 59 8.71 -6.78 -8.82
N PHE A 60 8.05 -7.09 -9.94
CA PHE A 60 8.25 -8.37 -10.65
C PHE A 60 9.50 -8.40 -11.53
N VAL A 61 10.14 -7.25 -11.79
CA VAL A 61 11.19 -7.12 -12.80
C VAL A 61 12.37 -6.32 -12.25
N ARG A 62 13.02 -6.84 -11.22
CA ARG A 62 14.38 -6.37 -10.89
C ARG A 62 15.38 -7.15 -11.72
N ASN A 63 15.89 -6.50 -12.77
CA ASN A 63 17.19 -6.89 -13.30
C ASN A 63 18.20 -6.80 -12.15
N ASP A 64 19.07 -7.81 -12.00
CA ASP A 64 20.07 -7.91 -10.93
C ASP A 64 20.98 -6.67 -10.82
N ASP A 65 21.06 -5.87 -11.88
CA ASP A 65 21.84 -4.64 -11.99
C ASP A 65 21.21 -3.40 -11.31
N ILE A 66 19.96 -3.51 -10.82
CA ILE A 66 19.21 -2.40 -10.19
C ILE A 66 18.80 -2.76 -8.75
N LYS A 67 19.66 -3.47 -8.02
CA LYS A 67 19.39 -3.92 -6.64
C LYS A 67 19.13 -2.79 -5.63
N ASP A 68 19.48 -1.56 -5.97
CA ASP A 68 19.38 -0.40 -5.06
C ASP A 68 18.31 0.63 -5.43
N GLN A 69 17.45 0.39 -6.45
CA GLN A 69 16.29 1.26 -6.67
C GLN A 69 15.18 0.95 -5.68
N PHE A 70 14.85 1.95 -4.90
CA PHE A 70 13.74 1.92 -3.96
C PHE A 70 12.61 2.78 -4.49
N CYS A 71 11.41 2.20 -4.62
CA CYS A 71 10.21 2.95 -4.95
C CYS A 71 9.62 3.58 -3.67
N SER A 72 8.97 4.73 -3.78
CA SER A 72 8.07 5.27 -2.76
C SER A 72 6.62 5.12 -3.20
N LEU A 73 5.81 4.45 -2.38
CA LEU A 73 4.39 4.25 -2.64
C LEU A 73 3.57 4.98 -1.59
N SER A 74 2.68 5.87 -2.04
CA SER A 74 1.89 6.73 -1.15
C SER A 74 0.43 6.81 -1.55
N PHE A 75 -0.43 6.78 -0.53
CA PHE A 75 -1.88 6.93 -0.64
C PHE A 75 -2.33 8.01 0.34
N VAL A 76 -2.79 9.13 -0.19
CA VAL A 76 -3.19 10.31 0.58
C VAL A 76 -4.68 10.53 0.41
N ASP A 77 -5.41 10.68 1.51
CA ASP A 77 -6.86 10.91 1.52
C ASP A 77 -7.66 9.82 0.77
N CYS A 78 -7.08 8.63 0.64
CA CYS A 78 -7.65 7.54 -0.14
C CYS A 78 -8.64 6.68 0.66
N ILE A 79 -9.59 6.08 -0.06
CA ILE A 79 -10.52 5.09 0.46
C ILE A 79 -10.26 3.75 -0.23
N PHE A 80 -10.13 2.68 0.54
CA PHE A 80 -9.99 1.32 0.04
C PHE A 80 -11.22 0.51 0.44
N GLY A 81 -11.97 0.04 -0.55
CA GLY A 81 -13.09 -0.90 -0.40
C GLY A 81 -12.77 -2.30 -0.94
N ASN A 82 -11.49 -2.57 -1.17
CA ASN A 82 -10.97 -3.74 -1.88
C ASN A 82 -9.90 -4.43 -1.01
N ASP A 83 -9.50 -5.64 -1.38
CA ASP A 83 -8.36 -6.29 -0.74
C ASP A 83 -7.04 -5.74 -1.31
N LEU A 84 -6.07 -5.53 -0.43
CA LEU A 84 -4.82 -4.83 -0.72
C LEU A 84 -3.62 -5.67 -0.30
N TYR A 85 -2.74 -5.95 -1.27
CA TYR A 85 -1.50 -6.67 -1.02
C TYR A 85 -0.31 -5.86 -1.53
N ILE A 86 0.73 -5.81 -0.72
CA ILE A 86 2.03 -5.25 -1.06
C ILE A 86 3.04 -6.35 -0.83
N LYS A 87 3.55 -6.93 -1.92
CA LYS A 87 4.33 -8.17 -1.88
C LYS A 87 5.60 -8.06 -2.71
N ASN A 88 6.68 -8.70 -2.29
CA ASN A 88 7.90 -8.85 -3.11
C ASN A 88 8.38 -7.53 -3.72
N CYS A 89 8.53 -6.50 -2.88
CA CYS A 89 8.96 -5.17 -3.34
C CYS A 89 10.04 -4.61 -2.42
N SER A 90 10.92 -3.76 -2.95
CA SER A 90 11.80 -2.95 -2.12
C SER A 90 11.38 -1.47 -2.19
N LEU A 91 10.96 -0.94 -1.05
CA LEU A 91 10.42 0.40 -0.93
C LEU A 91 11.24 1.27 0.01
N TYR A 92 11.49 2.50 -0.41
CA TYR A 92 12.03 3.50 0.49
C TYR A 92 10.94 3.90 1.49
N SER A 93 9.72 4.08 0.99
CA SER A 93 8.59 4.41 1.84
C SER A 93 7.30 3.79 1.35
N LEU A 94 6.49 3.34 2.30
CA LEU A 94 5.11 2.96 2.12
C LEU A 94 4.26 3.81 3.05
N GLU A 95 3.43 4.68 2.49
CA GLU A 95 2.67 5.67 3.24
C GLU A 95 1.17 5.60 2.93
N PHE A 96 0.37 5.46 3.99
CA PHE A 96 -1.07 5.67 3.96
C PHE A 96 -1.37 6.84 4.90
N LYS A 97 -1.79 7.98 4.35
CA LYS A 97 -2.04 9.22 5.10
C LYS A 97 -3.51 9.57 5.01
N ASN A 98 -4.16 9.71 6.16
CA ASN A 98 -5.57 10.07 6.26
C ASN A 98 -6.47 9.09 5.46
N VAL A 99 -6.20 7.79 5.54
CA VAL A 99 -6.91 6.78 4.74
C VAL A 99 -8.10 6.15 5.47
N HIS A 100 -9.07 5.67 4.69
CA HIS A 100 -10.16 4.84 5.19
C HIS A 100 -10.15 3.49 4.48
N ILE A 101 -9.89 2.42 5.24
CA ILE A 101 -9.73 1.06 4.72
C ILE A 101 -10.88 0.19 5.23
N VAL A 102 -11.62 -0.37 4.28
CA VAL A 102 -12.69 -1.36 4.46
C VAL A 102 -12.32 -2.57 3.60
N SER A 103 -11.68 -3.55 4.22
CA SER A 103 -11.02 -4.65 3.52
C SER A 103 -11.05 -5.93 4.34
N ASN A 104 -11.19 -7.08 3.66
CA ASN A 104 -11.02 -8.37 4.32
C ASN A 104 -9.53 -8.63 4.58
N ASN A 105 -8.68 -8.24 3.64
CA ASN A 105 -7.25 -8.49 3.71
C ASN A 105 -6.43 -7.25 3.33
N PHE A 106 -5.64 -6.77 4.28
CA PHE A 106 -4.57 -5.82 4.04
C PHE A 106 -3.25 -6.50 4.42
N SER A 107 -2.45 -6.87 3.41
CA SER A 107 -1.21 -7.63 3.61
C SER A 107 0.01 -6.89 3.08
N ILE A 108 1.08 -6.89 3.86
CA ILE A 108 2.42 -6.46 3.47
C ILE A 108 3.36 -7.63 3.74
N SER A 109 3.97 -8.21 2.71
CA SER A 109 4.70 -9.48 2.85
C SER A 109 5.93 -9.60 1.96
N SER A 110 7.01 -10.18 2.48
CA SER A 110 8.21 -10.49 1.69
C SER A 110 8.80 -9.24 1.01
N SER A 111 8.85 -8.13 1.73
CA SER A 111 9.21 -6.81 1.20
C SER A 111 10.31 -6.15 2.02
N ASP A 112 11.24 -5.48 1.32
CA ASP A 112 12.32 -4.69 1.90
C ASP A 112 11.89 -3.22 1.99
N ILE A 113 11.28 -2.82 3.12
CA ILE A 113 10.69 -1.48 3.27
C ILE A 113 11.44 -0.67 4.33
N ASN A 114 11.98 0.51 3.99
CA ASN A 114 12.70 1.36 4.97
C ASN A 114 11.74 2.10 5.92
N ARG A 115 10.53 2.45 5.47
CA ARG A 115 9.55 3.15 6.29
C ARG A 115 8.13 2.73 5.93
N ILE A 116 7.36 2.32 6.95
CA ILE A 116 5.92 2.04 6.84
C ILE A 116 5.20 3.05 7.73
N SER A 117 4.27 3.82 7.16
CA SER A 117 3.39 4.69 7.92
C SER A 117 1.95 4.47 7.48
N ILE A 118 1.08 4.08 8.40
CA ILE A 118 -0.34 3.82 8.15
C ILE A 118 -1.17 4.63 9.12
N VAL A 119 -1.76 5.72 8.63
CA VAL A 119 -2.51 6.71 9.42
C VAL A 119 -3.93 6.81 8.88
N GLY A 120 -4.91 6.44 9.71
CA GLY A 120 -6.33 6.46 9.36
C GLY A 120 -6.93 7.86 9.35
N SER A 121 -8.05 8.04 8.65
CA SER A 121 -8.72 9.34 8.63
C SER A 121 -9.43 9.66 9.95
N PRO A 122 -9.24 10.85 10.56
CA PRO A 122 -9.96 11.26 11.75
C PRO A 122 -11.48 11.11 11.59
N GLY A 123 -12.14 10.50 12.55
CA GLY A 123 -13.60 10.32 12.54
C GLY A 123 -14.14 9.22 11.61
N LYS A 124 -13.30 8.56 10.79
CA LYS A 124 -13.69 7.37 10.02
C LYS A 124 -13.20 6.09 10.71
N TYR A 125 -14.00 5.05 10.63
CA TYR A 125 -13.71 3.74 11.23
C TYR A 125 -13.17 2.79 10.17
N ASN A 126 -11.90 2.38 10.33
CA ASN A 126 -11.34 1.34 9.48
C ASN A 126 -11.94 -0.01 9.83
N LYS A 127 -12.32 -0.78 8.81
CA LYS A 127 -12.80 -2.15 8.92
C LYS A 127 -11.82 -3.06 8.21
N ILE A 128 -10.74 -3.38 8.90
CA ILE A 128 -9.72 -4.30 8.41
C ILE A 128 -9.91 -5.61 9.16
N TYR A 129 -10.33 -6.66 8.45
CA TYR A 129 -10.55 -7.96 9.07
C TYR A 129 -9.21 -8.64 9.41
N SER A 130 -8.27 -8.59 8.46
CA SER A 130 -6.92 -9.13 8.62
C SER A 130 -5.89 -8.10 8.15
N LEU A 131 -5.06 -7.63 9.09
CA LEU A 131 -3.82 -6.89 8.78
C LEU A 131 -2.63 -7.85 8.95
N THR A 132 -1.92 -8.14 7.87
CA THR A 132 -0.76 -9.03 7.88
C THR A 132 0.52 -8.26 7.58
N LEU A 133 1.50 -8.34 8.47
CA LEU A 133 2.87 -7.89 8.24
C LEU A 133 3.80 -9.11 8.36
N ASN A 134 4.35 -9.59 7.25
CA ASN A 134 5.10 -10.86 7.22
C ASN A 134 6.43 -10.76 6.47
N ASP A 135 7.47 -11.45 6.95
CA ASP A 135 8.78 -11.57 6.29
C ASP A 135 9.34 -10.21 5.79
N LEU A 136 9.34 -9.21 6.68
CA LEU A 136 9.82 -7.86 6.38
C LEU A 136 11.30 -7.73 6.77
N SER A 137 12.17 -7.47 5.80
CA SER A 137 13.64 -7.53 5.96
C SER A 137 14.33 -6.18 5.79
N PHE A 138 14.51 -5.37 6.85
CA PHE A 138 15.51 -4.27 6.81
C PHE A 138 15.97 -3.75 8.18
N LYS A 139 17.28 -3.74 8.45
CA LYS A 139 17.88 -3.46 9.78
C LYS A 139 17.47 -2.15 10.48
N LYS A 140 16.85 -1.18 9.78
CA LYS A 140 16.46 0.14 10.31
C LYS A 140 15.04 0.57 9.92
N THR A 141 14.14 -0.35 9.62
CA THR A 141 12.78 0.06 9.23
C THR A 141 12.07 0.79 10.37
N SER A 142 11.44 1.92 10.04
CA SER A 142 10.55 2.64 10.94
C SER A 142 9.09 2.29 10.64
N ILE A 143 8.30 2.02 11.69
CA ILE A 143 6.87 1.73 11.59
C ILE A 143 6.09 2.72 12.44
N ASP A 144 5.07 3.33 11.84
CA ASP A 144 4.09 4.18 12.50
C ASP A 144 2.68 3.73 12.06
N ILE A 145 1.91 3.10 12.93
CA ILE A 145 0.54 2.65 12.65
C ILE A 145 -0.42 3.34 13.62
N ARG A 146 -1.19 4.29 13.09
CA ARG A 146 -2.19 5.09 13.81
C ARG A 146 -3.54 4.95 13.11
N LEU A 147 -4.19 3.81 13.35
CA LEU A 147 -5.51 3.50 12.80
C LEU A 147 -6.54 3.62 13.92
N ASN A 148 -7.59 4.43 13.68
CA ASN A 148 -8.51 4.84 14.73
C ASN A 148 -9.21 3.66 15.45
N LYS A 149 -9.68 2.61 14.73
CA LYS A 149 -10.24 1.37 15.32
C LYS A 149 -10.07 0.18 14.35
N PHE A 150 -9.98 -1.04 14.88
CA PHE A 150 -9.94 -2.31 14.14
C PHE A 150 -11.06 -3.24 14.59
N GLU A 151 -11.63 -4.03 13.67
CA GLU A 151 -12.70 -4.99 14.03
C GLU A 151 -12.17 -6.31 14.58
N ARG A 152 -11.02 -6.84 14.10
CA ARG A 152 -10.60 -8.21 14.47
C ARG A 152 -9.12 -8.39 14.76
N MET A 153 -8.26 -8.51 13.73
CA MET A 153 -6.95 -9.15 13.93
C MET A 153 -5.80 -8.42 13.24
N ILE A 154 -4.70 -8.28 13.99
CA ILE A 154 -3.40 -7.85 13.47
C ILE A 154 -2.46 -9.04 13.64
N TYR A 155 -1.93 -9.55 12.53
CA TYR A 155 -0.97 -10.64 12.50
C TYR A 155 0.40 -10.11 12.05
N ILE A 156 1.40 -10.29 12.91
CA ILE A 156 2.77 -9.86 12.65
C ILE A 156 3.69 -11.07 12.85
N ASN A 157 4.26 -11.56 11.75
CA ASN A 157 5.12 -12.73 11.77
C ASN A 157 6.44 -12.48 11.03
N ASN A 158 7.50 -13.17 11.47
CA ASN A 158 8.86 -13.09 10.90
C ASN A 158 9.32 -11.68 10.53
N SER A 159 8.90 -10.74 11.35
CA SER A 159 9.13 -9.33 11.18
C SER A 159 10.10 -8.90 12.25
N ILE A 160 11.13 -8.14 11.87
CA ILE A 160 12.09 -7.52 12.80
C ILE A 160 11.42 -6.55 13.81
N PHE A 161 10.11 -6.29 13.66
CA PHE A 161 9.32 -5.31 14.41
C PHE A 161 8.71 -5.81 15.71
N LYS A 162 8.88 -7.09 16.06
CA LYS A 162 8.26 -7.66 17.28
C LYS A 162 8.56 -6.86 18.55
N GLU A 163 9.64 -6.06 18.56
CA GLU A 163 10.05 -5.24 19.72
C GLU A 163 9.61 -3.76 19.69
N LYS A 164 9.05 -3.22 18.59
CA LYS A 164 8.83 -1.76 18.41
C LYS A 164 7.42 -1.33 18.00
N LEU A 165 6.43 -2.23 18.05
CA LEU A 165 5.08 -1.88 17.63
C LEU A 165 4.34 -1.09 18.72
N LEU A 166 4.12 0.21 18.49
CA LEU A 166 3.23 1.01 19.33
C LEU A 166 1.84 1.05 18.67
N LEU A 167 0.94 0.18 19.13
CA LEU A 167 -0.47 0.24 18.74
C LEU A 167 -1.18 1.27 19.61
N ILE A 168 -1.38 2.47 19.08
CA ILE A 168 -2.24 3.47 19.75
C ILE A 168 -3.67 3.21 19.27
N GLN A 169 -4.48 2.57 20.11
CA GLN A 169 -5.93 2.56 19.96
C GLN A 169 -6.45 3.86 20.58
N THR A 170 -7.01 4.76 19.77
CA THR A 170 -7.63 6.03 20.22
C THR A 170 -9.14 5.96 20.20
#